data_AF-A0A7C0UCD3-F1
#
_entry.id   AF-A0A7C0UCD3-F1
#
_cell.length_a   1.000
_cell.length_b   1.000
_cell.length_c   1.000
_cell.angle_alpha   90.00
_cell.angle_beta   90.00
_cell.angle_gamma   90.00
#
_symmetry.space_group_name_H-M   'P 1'
#
loop_
_entity.id
_entity.type
_entity.pdbx_description
1 polymer ?
#
loop_
_entity_poly.entity_id
_entity_poly.type
_entity_poly.pdbx_seq_one_letter_code
_entity_poly.pdbx_strand_id
1 'polypeptide(L)'
;MKAKVTGKRTGKTKVKAPVLSEAITIENENVTSNEKQETQETNLLEEGQKMADVDNVSVLTESVKDLVTAIVDGKLDTRADVEGVDPAYRPVLSGINELIDAFVGPFNVSAEYVDRISKGDIPEPITDEYKG
;
A
#
# COMPACT_ATOMS: atom_id res chain seq x y z
N MET A 1 -40.31 29.41 -84.60
CA MET A 1 -38.84 29.25 -84.51
C MET A 1 -38.40 29.62 -83.09
N LYS A 2 -37.68 28.71 -82.41
CA LYS A 2 -37.04 28.82 -81.06
C LYS A 2 -38.01 28.77 -79.85
N ALA A 3 -37.73 28.17 -78.69
CA ALA A 3 -36.82 27.11 -78.18
C ALA A 3 -37.33 26.83 -76.73
N LYS A 4 -37.71 25.60 -76.35
CA LYS A 4 -36.94 24.54 -75.65
C LYS A 4 -36.38 24.91 -74.25
N VAL A 5 -36.97 24.26 -73.22
CA VAL A 5 -36.42 23.64 -71.99
C VAL A 5 -35.41 24.48 -71.18
N THR A 6 -35.63 24.71 -69.88
CA THR A 6 -34.91 24.11 -68.71
C THR A 6 -35.04 25.13 -67.57
N GLY A 7 -35.11 24.83 -66.28
CA GLY A 7 -35.00 23.60 -65.52
C GLY A 7 -35.16 23.97 -64.03
N LYS A 8 -35.71 23.07 -63.23
CA LYS A 8 -35.67 23.17 -61.76
C LYS A 8 -34.20 23.28 -61.33
N ARG A 9 -33.81 24.40 -60.71
CA ARG A 9 -32.53 24.50 -59.99
C ARG A 9 -32.81 24.49 -58.50
N THR A 10 -32.76 23.28 -57.94
CA THR A 10 -32.38 22.99 -56.57
C THR A 10 -30.99 23.61 -56.31
N GLY A 11 -30.96 24.79 -55.71
CA GLY A 11 -29.74 25.54 -55.41
C GLY A 11 -29.22 25.22 -54.01
N LYS A 12 -28.53 24.08 -53.87
CA LYS A 12 -27.45 23.76 -52.92
C LYS A 12 -27.43 24.54 -51.60
N THR A 13 -27.80 23.89 -50.50
CA THR A 13 -27.34 24.23 -49.15
C THR A 13 -25.82 24.41 -49.19
N LYS A 14 -25.37 25.65 -49.02
CA LYS A 14 -23.95 26.01 -49.01
C LYS A 14 -23.39 25.52 -47.68
N VAL A 15 -22.94 24.27 -47.62
CA VAL A 15 -22.11 23.79 -46.51
C VAL A 15 -20.85 24.63 -46.55
N LYS A 16 -20.76 25.61 -45.66
CA LYS A 16 -19.59 26.48 -45.50
C LYS A 16 -18.48 25.56 -44.99
N ALA A 17 -17.54 25.19 -45.86
CA ALA A 17 -16.37 24.43 -45.44
C ALA A 17 -15.68 25.21 -44.30
N PRO A 18 -15.35 24.57 -43.18
CA PRO A 18 -14.67 25.24 -42.08
C PRO A 18 -13.35 25.82 -42.58
N VAL A 19 -13.06 27.05 -42.17
CA VAL A 19 -11.79 27.70 -42.48
C VAL A 19 -10.67 26.91 -41.81
N LEU A 20 -9.50 26.79 -42.46
CA LEU A 20 -8.37 25.99 -41.96
C LEU A 20 -7.99 26.35 -40.51
N SER A 21 -8.20 27.61 -40.10
CA SER A 21 -7.99 28.06 -38.71
C SER A 21 -8.93 27.41 -37.69
N GLU A 22 -10.20 27.17 -38.03
CA GLU A 22 -11.17 26.49 -37.14
C GLU A 22 -10.81 25.01 -36.96
N ALA A 23 -10.39 24.33 -38.02
CA ALA A 23 -9.99 22.93 -37.95
C ALA A 23 -8.74 22.74 -37.07
N ILE A 24 -7.75 23.63 -37.20
CA ILE A 24 -6.53 23.61 -36.37
C ILE A 24 -6.87 23.91 -34.90
N THR A 25 -7.78 24.84 -34.62
CA THR A 25 -8.22 25.14 -33.25
C THR A 25 -8.90 23.93 -32.60
N ILE A 26 -9.77 23.22 -33.34
CA ILE A 26 -10.47 22.03 -32.85
C ILE A 26 -9.49 20.87 -32.61
N GLU A 27 -8.53 20.64 -33.51
CA GLU A 27 -7.50 19.59 -33.32
C GLU A 27 -6.66 19.86 -32.06
N ASN A 28 -6.27 21.12 -31.82
CA ASN A 28 -5.50 21.49 -30.64
C ASN A 28 -6.30 21.36 -29.33
N GLU A 29 -7.60 21.70 -29.34
CA GLU A 29 -8.49 21.47 -28.18
C GLU A 29 -8.66 19.97 -27.87
N ASN A 30 -8.76 19.12 -28.90
CA ASN A 30 -8.90 17.68 -28.73
C ASN A 30 -7.61 17.03 -28.19
N VAL A 31 -6.44 17.43 -28.68
CA VAL A 31 -5.15 16.96 -28.15
C VAL A 31 -4.99 17.35 -26.67
N THR A 32 -5.30 18.62 -26.33
CA THR A 32 -5.22 19.12 -24.95
C THR A 32 -6.21 18.42 -24.00
N SER A 33 -7.38 18.01 -24.51
CA SER A 33 -8.39 17.30 -23.72
C SER A 33 -8.02 15.83 -23.47
N ASN A 34 -7.40 15.16 -24.46
CA ASN A 34 -6.91 13.80 -24.30
C ASN A 34 -5.73 13.72 -23.31
N GLU A 35 -4.77 14.64 -23.37
CA GLU A 35 -3.64 14.69 -22.42
C GLU A 35 -4.13 14.91 -20.98
N LYS A 36 -5.17 15.74 -20.79
CA LYS A 36 -5.77 15.99 -19.46
C LYS A 36 -6.54 14.80 -18.89
N GLN A 37 -7.03 13.89 -19.74
CA GLN A 37 -7.72 12.67 -19.31
C GLN A 37 -6.73 11.59 -18.86
N GLU A 38 -5.64 11.35 -19.60
CA GLU A 38 -4.56 10.45 -19.16
C GLU A 38 -3.91 10.93 -17.85
N THR A 39 -3.68 12.25 -17.71
CA THR A 39 -3.09 12.82 -16.48
C THR A 39 -4.03 12.73 -15.25
N GLN A 40 -5.35 12.67 -15.44
CA GLN A 40 -6.30 12.48 -14.34
C GLN A 40 -6.38 11.02 -13.89
N GLU A 41 -6.38 10.06 -14.82
CA GLU A 41 -6.36 8.64 -14.47
C GLU A 41 -5.06 8.26 -13.73
N THR A 42 -3.91 8.80 -14.12
CA THR A 42 -2.64 8.57 -13.38
C THR A 42 -2.67 9.17 -11.97
N ASN A 43 -3.24 10.37 -11.78
CA ASN A 43 -3.31 11.00 -10.46
C ASN A 43 -4.28 10.27 -9.51
N LEU A 44 -5.42 9.76 -10.01
CA LEU A 44 -6.37 8.98 -9.19
C LEU A 44 -5.79 7.63 -8.75
N LEU A 45 -4.97 7.00 -9.60
CA LEU A 45 -4.26 5.75 -9.26
C LEU A 45 -3.15 5.99 -8.23
N GLU A 46 -2.37 7.08 -8.37
CA GLU A 46 -1.35 7.46 -7.40
C GLU A 46 -1.94 7.85 -6.03
N GLU A 47 -3.06 8.58 -6.00
CA GLU A 47 -3.76 8.93 -4.76
C GLU A 47 -4.36 7.69 -4.07
N GLY A 48 -4.93 6.76 -4.84
CA GLY A 48 -5.43 5.48 -4.32
C GLY A 48 -4.31 4.60 -3.74
N GLN A 49 -3.16 4.52 -4.41
CA GLN A 49 -1.99 3.82 -3.90
C GLN A 49 -1.47 4.46 -2.61
N LYS A 50 -1.45 5.79 -2.53
CA LYS A 50 -1.01 6.53 -1.35
C LYS A 50 -1.93 6.34 -0.14
N MET A 51 -3.25 6.21 -0.35
CA MET A 51 -4.20 5.90 0.72
C MET A 51 -4.03 4.46 1.24
N ALA A 52 -3.86 3.48 0.34
CA ALA A 52 -3.60 2.09 0.74
C ALA A 52 -2.30 1.92 1.54
N ASP A 53 -1.26 2.69 1.19
CA ASP A 53 0.03 2.66 1.89
C ASP A 53 -0.05 3.28 3.31
N VAL A 54 -0.85 4.34 3.47
CA VAL A 54 -1.12 4.95 4.79
C VAL A 54 -1.87 3.98 5.70
N ASP A 55 -2.84 3.24 5.16
CA ASP A 55 -3.59 2.23 5.91
C ASP A 55 -2.67 1.09 6.39
N ASN A 56 -1.79 0.60 5.52
CA ASN A 56 -0.84 -0.45 5.88
C ASN A 56 0.18 -0.02 6.96
N VAL A 57 0.68 1.20 6.89
CA VAL A 57 1.58 1.75 7.93
C VAL A 57 0.86 1.91 9.27
N SER A 58 -0.43 2.26 9.26
CA SER A 58 -1.24 2.32 10.47
C SER A 58 -1.36 0.94 11.13
N VAL A 59 -1.71 -0.10 10.35
CA VAL A 59 -1.84 -1.48 10.84
C VAL A 59 -0.52 -1.99 11.41
N LEU A 60 0.61 -1.72 10.74
CA LEU A 60 1.93 -2.08 11.24
C LEU A 60 2.24 -1.39 12.58
N THR A 61 1.94 -0.09 12.67
CA THR A 61 2.18 0.72 13.88
C THR A 61 1.36 0.21 15.06
N GLU A 62 0.09 -0.12 14.84
CA GLU A 62 -0.80 -0.71 15.86
C GLU A 62 -0.28 -2.07 16.32
N SER A 63 0.11 -2.95 15.37
CA SER A 63 0.67 -4.27 15.69
C SER A 63 1.90 -4.19 16.59
N VAL A 64 2.82 -3.26 16.30
CA VAL A 64 4.02 -3.04 17.13
C VAL A 64 3.65 -2.46 18.49
N LYS A 65 2.69 -1.53 18.56
CA LYS A 65 2.24 -0.94 19.83
C LYS A 65 1.60 -1.97 20.76
N ASP A 66 0.78 -2.85 20.21
CA ASP A 66 0.15 -3.94 20.96
C ASP A 66 1.20 -4.89 21.53
N LEU A 67 2.20 -5.22 20.72
CA LEU A 67 3.32 -6.06 21.13
C LEU A 67 4.12 -5.40 22.26
N VAL A 68 4.48 -4.13 22.12
CA VAL A 68 5.19 -3.37 23.17
C VAL A 68 4.38 -3.37 24.47
N THR A 69 3.07 -3.11 24.38
CA THR A 69 2.18 -3.12 25.55
C THR A 69 2.19 -4.49 26.22
N ALA A 70 2.08 -5.57 25.45
CA ALA A 70 2.11 -6.93 25.97
C ALA A 70 3.44 -7.26 26.67
N ILE A 71 4.58 -6.88 26.08
CA ILE A 71 5.91 -7.10 26.68
C ILE A 71 6.08 -6.31 27.98
N VAL A 72 5.63 -5.05 28.01
CA VAL A 72 5.64 -4.22 29.24
C VAL A 72 4.77 -4.85 30.34
N ASP A 73 3.65 -5.47 29.98
CA ASP A 73 2.79 -6.24 30.89
C ASP A 73 3.38 -7.61 31.29
N GLY A 74 4.58 -7.96 30.82
CA GLY A 74 5.26 -9.22 31.12
C GLY A 74 4.78 -10.42 30.30
N LYS A 75 3.97 -10.22 29.26
CA LYS A 75 3.49 -11.28 28.36
C LYS A 75 4.52 -11.55 27.27
N LEU A 76 5.66 -12.09 27.67
CA LEU A 76 6.84 -12.24 26.80
C LEU A 76 6.63 -13.25 25.65
N ASP A 77 5.63 -14.14 25.75
CA ASP A 77 5.27 -15.09 24.68
C ASP A 77 4.39 -14.50 23.57
N THR A 78 4.03 -13.21 23.67
CA THR A 78 3.23 -12.53 22.64
C THR A 78 4.04 -12.36 21.36
N ARG A 79 3.42 -12.62 20.21
CA ARG A 79 4.02 -12.45 18.88
C ARG A 79 3.08 -11.61 18.01
N ALA A 80 3.66 -10.86 17.08
CA ALA A 80 2.90 -10.13 16.08
C ALA A 80 2.37 -11.07 15.00
N ASP A 81 1.14 -10.83 14.54
CA ASP A 81 0.57 -11.53 13.38
C ASP A 81 1.17 -10.97 12.09
N VAL A 82 1.93 -11.81 11.39
CA VAL A 82 2.59 -11.46 10.14
C VAL A 82 1.62 -11.51 8.95
N GLU A 83 0.58 -12.34 9.01
CA GLU A 83 -0.31 -12.53 7.86
C GLU A 83 -1.33 -11.40 7.70
N GLY A 84 -1.63 -10.68 8.79
CA GLY A 84 -2.56 -9.54 8.82
C GLY A 84 -2.03 -8.23 8.23
N VAL A 85 -0.76 -8.17 7.82
CA VAL A 85 -0.14 -7.00 7.17
C VAL A 85 0.24 -7.26 5.72
N ASP A 86 0.35 -6.17 4.97
CA ASP A 86 0.83 -6.21 3.60
C ASP A 86 2.19 -6.94 3.48
N PRO A 87 2.35 -7.82 2.47
CA PRO A 87 3.58 -8.56 2.24
C PRO A 87 4.87 -7.74 2.30
N ALA A 88 4.84 -6.47 1.92
CA ALA A 88 6.00 -5.58 1.97
C ALA A 88 6.53 -5.35 3.41
N TYR A 89 5.66 -5.39 4.42
CA TYR A 89 6.01 -5.12 5.83
C TYR A 89 6.19 -6.39 6.67
N ARG A 90 5.79 -7.55 6.17
CA ARG A 90 5.97 -8.86 6.84
C ARG A 90 7.38 -9.12 7.36
N PRO A 91 8.47 -8.78 6.62
CA PRO A 91 9.82 -8.99 7.12
C PRO A 91 10.12 -8.24 8.41
N VAL A 92 9.48 -7.07 8.63
CA VAL A 92 9.65 -6.28 9.86
C VAL A 92 9.03 -7.00 11.04
N LEU A 93 7.77 -7.42 10.94
CA LEU A 93 7.09 -8.15 12.03
C LEU A 93 7.75 -9.51 12.30
N SER A 94 8.20 -10.22 11.26
CA SER A 94 8.97 -11.45 11.41
C SER A 94 10.27 -11.21 12.18
N GLY A 95 11.04 -10.18 11.82
CA GLY A 95 12.28 -9.82 12.51
C GLY A 95 12.04 -9.42 13.98
N ILE A 96 10.91 -8.78 14.28
CA ILE A 96 10.53 -8.48 15.67
C ILE A 96 10.19 -9.77 16.44
N ASN A 97 9.49 -10.72 15.83
CA ASN A 97 9.22 -12.02 16.44
C ASN A 97 10.53 -12.78 16.73
N GLU A 98 11.45 -12.81 15.77
CA GLU A 98 12.79 -13.41 15.95
C GLU A 98 13.58 -12.73 17.08
N LEU A 99 13.51 -11.39 17.16
CA LEU A 99 14.12 -10.62 18.24
C LEU A 99 13.56 -11.04 19.60
N ILE A 100 12.24 -11.20 19.71
CA ILE A 100 11.62 -11.63 20.97
C ILE A 100 12.03 -13.07 21.31
N ASP A 101 11.99 -13.99 20.34
CA ASP A 101 12.39 -15.39 20.54
C ASP A 101 13.84 -15.51 21.04
N ALA A 102 14.73 -14.61 20.61
CA ALA A 102 16.13 -14.62 20.99
C ALA A 102 16.37 -14.43 22.50
N PHE A 103 15.51 -13.67 23.20
CA PHE A 103 15.69 -13.40 24.63
C PHE A 103 14.64 -14.05 25.55
N VAL A 104 13.48 -14.47 25.03
CA VAL A 104 12.43 -15.13 25.84
C VAL A 104 12.92 -16.45 26.42
N GLY A 105 13.63 -17.26 25.64
CA GLY A 105 14.23 -18.52 26.10
C GLY A 105 15.14 -18.34 27.33
N PRO A 106 16.22 -17.54 27.22
CA PRO A 106 17.12 -17.28 28.35
C PRO A 106 16.41 -16.73 29.60
N PHE A 107 15.43 -15.84 29.42
CA PHE A 107 14.68 -15.28 30.56
C PHE A 107 13.78 -16.30 31.25
N ASN A 108 13.09 -17.16 30.50
CA ASN A 108 12.25 -18.20 31.08
C ASN A 108 13.10 -19.20 31.90
N VAL A 109 14.26 -19.61 31.39
CA VAL A 109 15.20 -20.47 32.14
C VAL A 109 15.69 -19.77 33.41
N SER A 110 16.08 -18.50 33.30
CA SER A 110 16.54 -17.71 34.46
C SER A 110 15.44 -17.59 35.53
N ALA A 111 14.21 -17.31 35.12
CA ALA A 111 13.06 -17.20 36.02
C ALA A 111 12.76 -18.53 36.73
N GLU A 112 12.79 -19.64 35.99
CA GLU A 112 12.63 -20.99 36.55
C GLU A 112 13.71 -21.30 37.59
N TYR A 113 14.97 -20.99 37.29
CA TYR A 113 16.09 -21.27 38.19
C TYR A 113 15.98 -20.47 39.48
N VAL A 114 15.63 -19.19 39.38
CA VAL A 114 15.39 -18.34 40.56
C VAL A 114 14.23 -18.89 41.41
N ASP A 115 13.14 -19.33 40.78
CA ASP A 115 12.00 -19.94 41.48
C ASP A 115 12.41 -21.25 42.19
N ARG A 116 13.15 -22.14 41.53
CA ARG A 116 13.67 -23.38 42.13
C ARG A 116 14.58 -23.11 43.33
N ILE A 117 15.51 -22.17 43.18
CA ILE A 117 16.43 -21.77 44.26
C ILE A 117 15.63 -21.20 45.44
N SER A 118 14.60 -20.40 45.19
CA SER A 118 13.74 -19.85 46.24
C SER A 118 13.01 -20.94 47.05
N LYS A 119 12.79 -22.12 46.44
CA LYS A 119 12.17 -23.30 47.05
C LYS A 119 13.19 -24.26 47.67
N GLY A 120 14.48 -23.92 47.64
CA GLY A 120 15.57 -24.74 48.17
C GLY A 120 16.05 -25.85 47.23
N ASP A 121 15.61 -25.85 45.97
CA ASP A 121 16.10 -26.74 44.92
C ASP A 121 17.21 -26.05 44.12
N ILE A 122 18.40 -26.66 44.08
CA ILE A 122 19.54 -26.12 43.32
C ILE A 122 19.56 -26.78 41.93
N PRO A 123 19.27 -26.03 40.86
CA PRO A 123 19.27 -26.56 39.50
C PRO A 123 20.68 -26.94 39.04
N GLU A 124 20.74 -27.83 38.04
CA GLU A 124 21.98 -28.16 37.34
C GLU A 124 22.53 -26.95 36.58
N PRO A 125 23.82 -26.93 36.21
CA PRO A 125 24.37 -25.87 35.37
C PRO A 125 23.65 -25.76 34.02
N ILE A 126 23.43 -24.53 33.58
CA ILE A 126 22.89 -24.25 32.24
C ILE A 126 23.93 -24.67 31.19
N THR A 127 23.57 -25.60 30.32
CA THR A 127 24.43 -26.10 29.22
C THR A 127 24.07 -25.53 27.85
N ASP A 128 22.92 -24.86 27.75
CA ASP A 128 22.46 -24.26 26.50
C ASP A 128 23.38 -23.10 26.08
N GLU A 129 23.59 -22.98 24.78
CA GLU A 129 24.36 -21.88 24.20
C GLU A 129 23.44 -20.68 23.93
N TYR A 130 23.66 -19.60 24.66
CA TYR A 130 22.99 -18.32 24.44
C TYR A 130 23.98 -17.31 23.85
N LYS A 131 23.52 -16.52 22.87
CA LYS A 131 24.35 -15.52 22.17
C LYS A 131 24.29 -14.13 22.83
N GLY A 132 23.62 -14.00 23.96
CA GLY A 132 23.40 -12.76 24.71
C GLY A 132 22.87 -13.05 26.10
#